data_AF-A0A6P2ARY1-F1
#
_entry.id   AF-A0A6P2ARY1-F1
#
_cell.length_a   1.000
_cell.length_b   1.000
_cell.length_c   1.000
_cell.angle_alpha   90.00
_cell.angle_beta   90.00
_cell.angle_gamma   90.00
#
_symmetry.space_group_name_H-M   'P 1'
#
loop_
_entity.id
_entity.type
_entity.pdbx_description
1 polymer ?
#
loop_
_entity_poly.entity_id
_entity_poly.type
_entity_poly.pdbx_seq_one_letter_code
_entity_poly.pdbx_strand_id
1 'polypeptide(L)'
;MIAIYPGSFDPITLGHLDIIERGSRLFDKIIVGVLYNPSKSPLFDVPHRISQIKACTGHLPNVAIDSFTGLTVDYARLQGAGALLRGLRVLSDFEKELQMAHTNKTLCDQLETIFLATSTEYSFLSSSVVKEIAQFGGMVDHLVPVNVAQDIYRCFNKTPPAATPNITP
;
A
#
# COMPACT_ATOMS: atom_id res chain seq x y z
N MET A 1 -10.93 -12.86 12.45
CA MET A 1 -11.57 -11.66 11.87
C MET A 1 -10.94 -11.33 10.52
N ILE A 2 -11.75 -10.90 9.54
CA ILE A 2 -11.27 -10.40 8.23
C ILE A 2 -10.98 -8.90 8.34
N ALA A 3 -9.81 -8.47 7.85
CA ALA A 3 -9.45 -7.06 7.71
C ALA A 3 -9.29 -6.64 6.24
N ILE A 4 -9.72 -5.43 5.91
CA ILE A 4 -9.40 -4.78 4.63
C ILE A 4 -8.22 -3.84 4.85
N TYR A 5 -7.17 -3.94 4.04
CA TYR A 5 -6.15 -2.90 3.92
C TYR A 5 -6.38 -2.12 2.63
N PRO A 6 -7.17 -1.03 2.67
CA PRO A 6 -7.50 -0.26 1.47
C PRO A 6 -6.38 0.70 1.10
N GLY A 7 -6.16 0.94 -0.18
CA GLY A 7 -5.16 1.89 -0.64
C GLY A 7 -5.16 2.06 -2.15
N SER A 8 -4.50 3.12 -2.63
CA SER A 8 -4.25 3.25 -4.08
C SER A 8 -3.12 2.35 -4.52
N PHE A 9 -2.09 2.11 -3.69
CA PHE A 9 -0.94 1.25 -4.01
C PHE A 9 -0.34 1.55 -5.39
N ASP A 10 -0.03 2.84 -5.64
CA ASP A 10 0.42 3.33 -6.95
C ASP A 10 1.84 3.94 -6.89
N PRO A 11 2.89 3.11 -6.78
CA PRO A 11 2.85 1.65 -6.64
C PRO A 11 2.84 1.19 -5.16
N ILE A 12 2.74 -0.13 -4.93
CA ILE A 12 3.08 -0.71 -3.63
C ILE A 12 4.55 -0.41 -3.26
N THR A 13 4.82 -0.19 -1.98
CA THR A 13 6.16 0.14 -1.46
C THR A 13 6.54 -0.80 -0.32
N LEU A 14 7.80 -0.79 0.11
CA LEU A 14 8.24 -1.59 1.27
C LEU A 14 7.46 -1.25 2.54
N GLY A 15 7.09 0.02 2.73
CA GLY A 15 6.24 0.44 3.84
C GLY A 15 4.83 -0.16 3.80
N HIS A 16 4.24 -0.34 2.61
CA HIS A 16 2.96 -1.05 2.49
C HIS A 16 3.12 -2.54 2.80
N LEU A 17 4.23 -3.15 2.35
CA LEU A 17 4.51 -4.56 2.56
C LEU A 17 4.71 -4.88 4.05
N ASP A 18 5.41 -4.02 4.81
CA ASP A 18 5.54 -4.12 6.26
C ASP A 18 4.16 -4.20 6.95
N ILE A 19 3.22 -3.35 6.56
CA ILE A 19 1.87 -3.34 7.13
C ILE A 19 1.09 -4.60 6.75
N ILE A 20 1.23 -5.09 5.52
CA ILE A 20 0.60 -6.33 5.05
C ILE A 20 1.13 -7.54 5.84
N GLU A 21 2.45 -7.67 5.96
CA GLU A 21 3.11 -8.78 6.66
C GLU A 21 2.84 -8.78 8.16
N ARG A 22 2.82 -7.59 8.79
CA ARG A 22 2.49 -7.48 10.22
C ARG A 22 1.02 -7.72 10.45
N GLY A 23 0.16 -7.16 9.60
CA GLY A 23 -1.27 -7.41 9.65
C GLY A 23 -1.60 -8.89 9.47
N SER A 24 -0.91 -9.61 8.59
CA SER A 24 -1.20 -11.03 8.31
C SER A 24 -0.97 -11.93 9.54
N ARG A 25 -0.20 -11.46 10.53
CA ARG A 25 0.00 -12.13 11.83
C ARG A 25 -1.10 -11.83 12.85
N LEU A 26 -1.90 -10.79 12.62
CA LEU A 26 -2.93 -10.29 13.53
C LEU A 26 -4.35 -10.71 13.13
N PHE A 27 -4.58 -11.00 11.84
CA PHE A 27 -5.89 -11.31 11.30
C PHE A 27 -5.91 -12.69 10.63
N ASP A 28 -7.05 -13.36 10.70
CA ASP A 28 -7.26 -14.65 10.00
C ASP A 28 -7.13 -14.49 8.49
N LYS A 29 -7.53 -13.32 7.96
CA LYS A 29 -7.42 -12.97 6.54
C LYS A 29 -7.27 -11.47 6.37
N ILE A 30 -6.36 -11.07 5.48
CA ILE A 30 -6.26 -9.71 4.98
C ILE A 30 -6.70 -9.67 3.53
N ILE A 31 -7.51 -8.66 3.19
CA ILE A 31 -7.80 -8.30 1.80
C ILE A 31 -7.13 -6.96 1.52
N VAL A 32 -6.10 -6.96 0.69
CA VAL A 32 -5.49 -5.72 0.17
C VAL A 32 -6.41 -5.18 -0.91
N GLY A 33 -7.15 -4.11 -0.57
CA GLY A 33 -8.19 -3.53 -1.42
C GLY A 33 -7.66 -2.38 -2.26
N VAL A 34 -7.41 -2.61 -3.54
CA VAL A 34 -6.94 -1.60 -4.49
C VAL A 34 -8.09 -0.70 -4.90
N LEU A 35 -8.07 0.55 -4.41
CA LEU A 35 -9.08 1.53 -4.76
C LEU A 35 -8.86 2.05 -6.17
N TYR A 36 -9.92 2.02 -6.98
CA TYR A 36 -10.00 2.79 -8.22
C TYR A 36 -10.60 4.17 -7.92
N ASN A 37 -9.82 5.22 -8.17
CA ASN A 37 -10.25 6.60 -8.01
C ASN A 37 -10.23 7.28 -9.39
N PRO A 38 -11.40 7.54 -10.01
CA PRO A 38 -11.48 8.14 -11.34
C PRO A 38 -10.96 9.59 -11.38
N SER A 39 -10.86 10.27 -10.23
CA SER A 39 -10.34 11.65 -10.13
C SER A 39 -8.82 11.71 -10.09
N LYS A 40 -8.11 10.57 -10.08
CA LYS A 40 -6.64 10.51 -10.09
C LYS A 40 -6.15 9.87 -11.38
N SER A 41 -4.99 10.33 -11.86
CA SER A 41 -4.23 9.69 -12.93
C SER A 41 -3.11 8.85 -12.30
N PRO A 42 -3.33 7.55 -12.03
CA PRO A 42 -2.30 6.70 -11.45
C PRO A 42 -1.18 6.41 -12.46
N LEU A 43 0.02 6.11 -11.96
CA LEU A 43 1.13 5.67 -12.81
C LEU A 43 0.84 4.28 -13.40
N PHE A 44 0.23 3.41 -12.59
CA PHE A 44 -0.15 2.06 -12.97
C PHE A 44 -1.67 1.88 -12.92
N ASP A 45 -2.23 1.21 -13.91
CA ASP A 45 -3.65 0.85 -13.90
C ASP A 45 -3.97 -0.15 -12.76
N VAL A 46 -5.27 -0.38 -12.51
CA VAL A 46 -5.68 -1.29 -11.42
C VAL A 46 -5.14 -2.72 -11.62
N PRO A 47 -5.28 -3.35 -12.80
CA PRO A 47 -4.74 -4.69 -13.02
C PRO A 47 -3.23 -4.80 -12.76
N HIS A 48 -2.45 -3.81 -13.18
CA HIS A 48 -1.01 -3.79 -12.98
C HIS A 48 -0.64 -3.65 -11.50
N ARG A 49 -1.33 -2.78 -10.76
CA ARG A 49 -1.14 -2.65 -9.29
C ARG A 49 -1.49 -3.95 -8.56
N ILE A 50 -2.58 -4.61 -8.94
CA ILE A 50 -2.94 -5.93 -8.38
C ILE A 50 -1.83 -6.95 -8.66
N SER A 51 -1.30 -6.98 -9.89
CA SER A 51 -0.21 -7.89 -10.27
C SER A 51 1.05 -7.66 -9.42
N GLN A 52 1.44 -6.39 -9.24
CA GLN A 52 2.56 -6.02 -8.37
C GLN A 52 2.37 -6.52 -6.95
N ILE A 53 1.21 -6.27 -6.35
CA ILE A 53 0.90 -6.69 -4.97
C ILE A 53 0.95 -8.22 -4.87
N LYS A 54 0.29 -8.95 -5.78
CA LYS A 54 0.30 -10.42 -5.82
C LYS A 54 1.71 -11.00 -5.86
N ALA A 55 2.59 -10.43 -6.68
CA ALA A 55 3.98 -10.85 -6.77
C ALA A 55 4.75 -10.64 -5.45
N CYS A 56 4.43 -9.58 -4.71
CA CYS A 56 5.08 -9.26 -3.43
C CYS A 56 4.55 -10.11 -2.27
N THR A 57 3.27 -10.50 -2.30
CA THR A 57 2.58 -11.12 -1.15
C THR A 57 2.26 -12.59 -1.34
N GLY A 58 2.70 -13.24 -2.42
CA GLY A 58 2.40 -14.65 -2.72
C GLY A 58 2.90 -15.66 -1.67
N HIS A 59 3.82 -15.24 -0.81
CA HIS A 59 4.31 -16.04 0.31
C HIS A 59 3.39 -16.01 1.55
N LEU A 60 2.35 -15.15 1.56
CA LEU A 60 1.42 -14.99 2.68
C LEU A 60 0.08 -15.69 2.36
N PRO A 61 -0.20 -16.87 2.94
CA PRO A 61 -1.34 -17.70 2.53
C PRO A 61 -2.70 -17.09 2.90
N ASN A 62 -2.74 -16.17 3.85
CA ASN A 62 -3.95 -15.50 4.32
C ASN A 62 -4.13 -14.08 3.75
N VAL A 63 -3.36 -13.70 2.73
CA VAL A 63 -3.49 -12.41 2.05
C VAL A 63 -4.17 -12.60 0.70
N ALA A 64 -5.32 -11.95 0.52
CA ALA A 64 -6.02 -11.83 -0.74
C ALA A 64 -5.86 -10.41 -1.31
N ILE A 65 -5.93 -10.28 -2.63
CA ILE A 65 -5.86 -9.00 -3.33
C ILE A 65 -7.14 -8.87 -4.15
N ASP A 66 -7.81 -7.73 -4.00
CA ASP A 66 -9.00 -7.39 -4.77
C ASP A 66 -9.01 -5.89 -5.08
N SER A 67 -9.90 -5.44 -5.94
CA SER A 67 -10.12 -4.04 -6.24
C SER A 67 -11.57 -3.66 -6.11
N PHE A 68 -11.82 -2.40 -5.78
CA PHE A 68 -13.18 -1.90 -5.66
C PHE A 68 -13.29 -0.43 -6.08
N THR A 69 -14.54 -0.05 -6.35
CA THR A 69 -14.98 1.33 -6.56
C THR A 69 -15.98 1.71 -5.47
N GLY A 70 -16.20 2.99 -5.25
CA GLY A 70 -17.15 3.47 -4.23
C GLY A 70 -16.56 3.53 -2.82
N LEU A 71 -17.42 3.42 -1.81
CA LEU A 71 -17.02 3.61 -0.41
C LEU A 71 -16.36 2.36 0.17
N THR A 72 -15.24 2.56 0.87
CA THR A 72 -14.52 1.49 1.57
C THR A 72 -15.40 0.74 2.58
N VAL A 73 -16.32 1.44 3.26
CA VAL A 73 -17.23 0.83 4.24
C VAL A 73 -18.22 -0.16 3.59
N ASP A 74 -18.69 0.14 2.38
CA ASP A 74 -19.61 -0.73 1.66
C ASP A 74 -18.88 -1.97 1.14
N TYR A 75 -17.65 -1.78 0.64
CA TYR A 75 -16.78 -2.88 0.28
C TYR A 75 -16.43 -3.77 1.49
N ALA A 76 -16.12 -3.18 2.64
CA ALA A 76 -15.88 -3.93 3.87
C ALA A 76 -17.11 -4.76 4.28
N ARG A 77 -18.32 -4.21 4.16
CA ARG A 77 -19.58 -4.92 4.41
C ARG A 77 -19.78 -6.08 3.44
N LEU A 78 -19.53 -5.88 2.14
CA LEU A 78 -19.62 -6.91 1.11
C LEU A 78 -18.70 -8.11 1.41
N GLN A 79 -17.50 -7.84 1.92
CA GLN A 79 -16.51 -8.86 2.26
C GLN A 79 -16.70 -9.45 3.67
N GLY A 80 -17.68 -8.98 4.45
CA GLY A 80 -17.86 -9.38 5.84
C GLY A 80 -16.66 -9.01 6.74
N ALA A 81 -15.96 -7.92 6.41
CA ALA A 81 -14.80 -7.47 7.17
C ALA A 81 -15.23 -6.68 8.42
N GLY A 82 -14.59 -7.01 9.55
CA GLY A 82 -14.81 -6.31 10.83
C GLY A 82 -13.80 -5.21 11.10
N ALA A 83 -12.73 -5.12 10.30
CA ALA A 83 -11.66 -4.15 10.50
C ALA A 83 -11.17 -3.52 9.20
N LEU A 84 -10.84 -2.23 9.27
CA LEU A 84 -9.94 -1.54 8.34
C LEU A 84 -8.55 -1.46 8.95
N LEU A 85 -7.56 -2.02 8.28
CA LEU A 85 -6.16 -1.87 8.64
C LEU A 85 -5.61 -0.59 8.00
N ARG A 86 -4.86 0.23 8.74
CA ARG A 86 -4.19 1.43 8.24
C ARG A 86 -2.78 1.53 8.81
N GLY A 87 -1.85 2.08 8.02
CA GLY A 87 -0.49 2.38 8.46
C GLY A 87 -0.37 3.86 8.85
N LEU A 88 0.29 4.15 9.97
CA LEU A 88 0.63 5.51 10.39
C LEU A 88 2.14 5.71 10.29
N ARG A 89 2.59 6.74 9.57
CA ARG A 89 4.03 6.98 9.38
C ARG A 89 4.53 8.16 10.18
N VAL A 90 3.76 9.25 10.15
CA VAL A 90 4.06 10.53 10.81
C VAL A 90 2.82 11.05 11.52
N LEU A 91 2.99 11.99 12.45
CA LEU A 91 1.89 12.57 13.21
C LEU A 91 0.81 13.19 12.32
N SER A 92 1.18 13.79 11.19
CA SER A 92 0.23 14.41 10.26
C SER A 92 -0.64 13.40 9.49
N ASP A 93 -0.21 12.14 9.37
CA ASP A 93 -1.08 11.07 8.86
C ASP A 93 -2.16 10.74 9.89
N PHE A 94 -1.82 10.75 11.19
CA PHE A 94 -2.74 10.35 12.26
C PHE A 94 -4.01 11.20 12.30
N GLU A 95 -3.90 12.52 12.18
CA GLU A 95 -5.09 13.40 12.21
C GLU A 95 -6.07 13.08 11.07
N LYS A 96 -5.55 12.94 9.85
CA LYS A 96 -6.36 12.62 8.66
C LYS A 96 -6.98 11.23 8.77
N GLU A 97 -6.20 10.28 9.23
CA GLU A 97 -6.62 8.88 9.38
C GLU A 97 -7.65 8.72 10.51
N LEU A 98 -7.49 9.43 11.62
CA LEU A 98 -8.44 9.44 12.73
C LEU A 98 -9.78 10.05 12.31
N GLN A 99 -9.75 11.17 11.57
CA GLN A 99 -10.96 11.76 10.99
C GLN A 99 -11.67 10.77 10.05
N MET A 100 -10.90 10.05 9.21
CA MET A 100 -11.45 9.03 8.31
C MET A 100 -12.05 7.86 9.10
N ALA A 101 -11.40 7.41 10.17
CA ALA A 101 -11.90 6.34 11.03
C ALA A 101 -13.24 6.70 11.69
N HIS A 102 -13.35 7.91 12.25
CA HIS A 102 -14.62 8.40 12.80
C HIS A 102 -15.71 8.50 11.73
N THR A 103 -15.36 8.99 10.54
CA THR A 103 -16.31 9.06 9.42
C THR A 103 -16.79 7.66 8.99
N ASN A 104 -15.88 6.69 8.91
CA ASN A 104 -16.26 5.32 8.58
C ASN A 104 -17.14 4.69 9.67
N LYS A 105 -16.90 5.01 10.95
CA LYS A 105 -17.70 4.54 12.08
C LYS A 105 -19.14 5.06 12.03
N THR A 106 -19.37 6.31 11.61
CA THR A 106 -20.74 6.83 11.44
C THR A 106 -21.49 6.15 10.30
N LEU A 107 -20.78 5.62 9.30
CA LEU A 107 -21.37 4.91 8.16
C LEU A 107 -21.51 3.40 8.40
N CYS A 108 -20.70 2.82 9.28
CA CYS A 108 -20.74 1.41 9.63
C CYS A 108 -20.23 1.18 11.06
N ASP A 109 -21.18 1.08 12.00
CA ASP A 109 -20.88 0.95 13.43
C ASP A 109 -20.17 -0.35 13.82
N GLN A 110 -20.28 -1.40 12.99
CA GLN A 110 -19.61 -2.68 13.23
C GLN A 110 -18.17 -2.72 12.72
N LEU A 111 -17.73 -1.69 11.98
CA LEU A 111 -16.40 -1.63 11.39
C LEU A 111 -15.45 -0.87 12.32
N GLU A 112 -14.37 -1.52 12.72
CA GLU A 112 -13.28 -0.88 13.48
C GLU A 112 -12.16 -0.43 12.55
N THR A 113 -11.43 0.63 12.91
CA THR A 113 -10.19 1.00 12.23
C THR A 113 -9.00 0.71 13.14
N ILE A 114 -8.07 -0.12 12.68
CA ILE A 114 -6.87 -0.53 13.40
C ILE A 114 -5.66 0.10 12.73
N PHE A 115 -4.91 0.87 13.52
CA PHE A 115 -3.70 1.54 13.09
C PHE A 115 -2.46 0.75 13.51
N LEU A 116 -1.56 0.50 12.56
CA LEU A 116 -0.22 0.04 12.84
C LEU A 116 0.76 1.18 12.61
N ALA A 117 1.58 1.49 13.61
CA ALA A 117 2.73 2.37 13.42
C ALA A 117 3.70 1.71 12.44
N THR A 118 4.06 2.41 11.38
CA THR A 118 4.99 1.95 10.34
C THR A 118 6.38 1.81 10.93
N SER A 119 7.12 0.77 10.54
CA SER A 119 8.53 0.60 10.92
C SER A 119 9.34 1.86 10.60
N THR A 120 10.25 2.25 11.49
CA THR A 120 10.95 3.55 11.45
C THR A 120 11.68 3.77 10.14
N GLU A 121 12.25 2.70 9.58
CA GLU A 121 12.94 2.66 8.28
C GLU A 121 12.05 3.03 7.08
N TYR A 122 10.73 2.96 7.21
CA TYR A 122 9.76 3.31 6.15
C TYR A 122 8.89 4.51 6.52
N SER A 123 9.17 5.21 7.61
CA SER A 123 8.38 6.36 8.09
C SER A 123 8.34 7.54 7.12
N PHE A 124 9.34 7.69 6.25
CA PHE A 124 9.38 8.73 5.22
C PHE A 124 8.76 8.28 3.88
N LEU A 125 8.40 7.01 3.75
CA LEU A 125 8.08 6.39 2.47
C LEU A 125 6.62 6.64 2.05
N SER A 126 6.44 7.20 0.86
CA SER A 126 5.15 7.32 0.19
C SER A 126 5.28 6.95 -1.28
N SER A 127 4.22 6.40 -1.89
CA SER A 127 4.24 6.14 -3.33
C SER A 127 4.44 7.41 -4.15
N SER A 128 3.99 8.57 -3.67
CA SER A 128 4.24 9.86 -4.33
C SER A 128 5.73 10.21 -4.37
N VAL A 129 6.43 10.06 -3.23
CA VAL A 129 7.88 10.30 -3.13
C VAL A 129 8.65 9.33 -4.02
N VAL A 130 8.27 8.05 -4.04
CA VAL A 130 8.88 7.05 -4.94
C VAL A 130 8.75 7.47 -6.41
N LYS A 131 7.56 7.88 -6.83
CA LYS A 131 7.32 8.32 -8.21
C LYS A 131 8.10 9.58 -8.56
N GLU A 132 8.19 10.54 -7.64
CA GLU A 132 8.96 11.77 -7.83
C GLU A 132 10.46 11.47 -8.00
N ILE A 133 11.04 10.66 -7.12
CA ILE A 133 12.45 10.24 -7.22
C ILE A 133 12.73 9.61 -8.58
N ALA A 134 11.91 8.64 -9.00
CA ALA A 134 12.10 7.96 -10.28
C ALA A 134 11.90 8.91 -11.48
N GLN A 135 10.88 9.77 -11.42
CA GLN A 135 10.61 10.79 -12.45
C GLN A 135 11.82 11.70 -12.67
N PHE A 136 12.57 12.03 -11.62
CA PHE A 136 13.80 12.83 -11.72
C PHE A 136 15.10 12.01 -11.82
N GLY A 137 15.02 10.68 -11.75
CA GLY A 137 16.09 9.76 -12.14
C GLY A 137 16.92 9.22 -10.99
N GLY A 138 16.43 9.40 -9.77
CA GLY A 138 16.99 8.73 -8.60
C GLY A 138 16.63 7.25 -8.55
N MET A 139 17.40 6.50 -7.78
CA MET A 139 17.17 5.08 -7.52
C MET A 139 16.06 4.87 -6.50
N VAL A 140 15.20 3.87 -6.74
CA VAL A 140 14.09 3.51 -5.85
C VAL A 140 14.17 2.06 -5.33
N ASP A 141 15.25 1.33 -5.62
CA ASP A 141 15.45 -0.07 -5.24
C ASP A 141 15.36 -0.32 -3.73
N HIS A 142 15.69 0.70 -2.93
CA HIS A 142 15.62 0.67 -1.47
C HIS A 142 14.25 1.10 -0.90
N LEU A 143 13.29 1.42 -1.76
CA LEU A 143 11.97 1.96 -1.39
C LEU A 143 10.81 1.04 -1.79
N VAL A 144 11.03 0.17 -2.78
CA VAL A 144 10.02 -0.73 -3.32
C VAL A 144 10.59 -2.13 -3.58
N PRO A 145 9.75 -3.18 -3.64
CA PRO A 145 10.16 -4.50 -4.10
C PRO A 145 10.78 -4.47 -5.51
N VAL A 146 11.71 -5.39 -5.78
CA VAL A 146 12.51 -5.41 -7.03
C VAL A 146 11.64 -5.41 -8.29
N ASN A 147 10.56 -6.20 -8.33
CA ASN A 147 9.64 -6.25 -9.47
C ASN A 147 8.98 -4.89 -9.72
N VAL A 148 8.68 -4.14 -8.65
CA VAL A 148 8.06 -2.82 -8.72
C VAL A 148 9.06 -1.77 -9.19
N ALA A 149 10.31 -1.81 -8.71
CA ALA A 149 11.38 -0.91 -9.18
C ALA A 149 11.56 -1.02 -10.70
N GLN A 150 11.61 -2.26 -11.21
CA GLN A 150 11.72 -2.52 -12.65
C GLN A 150 10.56 -1.93 -13.44
N ASP A 151 9.32 -2.08 -12.96
CA ASP A 151 8.15 -1.49 -13.61
C ASP A 151 8.20 0.05 -13.64
N ILE A 152 8.62 0.68 -12.54
CA ILE A 152 8.77 2.13 -12.46
C ILE A 152 9.80 2.64 -13.48
N TYR A 153 10.97 1.99 -13.55
CA TYR A 153 12.02 2.37 -14.49
C TYR A 153 11.59 2.24 -15.95
N ARG A 154 10.83 1.18 -16.28
CA ARG A 154 10.20 1.04 -17.61
C ARG A 154 9.22 2.16 -17.90
N CYS A 155 8.36 2.53 -16.95
CA CYS A 155 7.38 3.61 -17.13
C CYS A 155 8.02 4.97 -17.39
N PHE A 156 9.10 5.31 -16.68
CA PHE A 156 9.79 6.60 -16.87
C PHE A 156 10.86 6.58 -17.96
N ASN A 157 10.98 5.47 -18.70
CA ASN A 157 11.94 5.28 -19.79
C ASN A 157 13.39 5.55 -19.37
N LYS A 158 13.75 5.16 -18.13
CA LYS A 158 15.09 5.30 -17.58
C LYS A 158 15.72 3.93 -17.42
N THR A 159 16.95 3.77 -17.92
CA THR A 159 17.79 2.62 -17.58
C THR A 159 18.07 2.68 -16.09
N PRO A 160 17.91 1.59 -15.32
CA PRO A 160 18.35 1.57 -13.93
C PRO A 160 19.83 2.01 -13.90
N PRO A 161 20.20 3.01 -13.07
CA PRO A 161 21.60 3.40 -12.98
C PRO A 161 22.41 2.18 -12.59
N ALA A 162 23.58 2.00 -13.24
CA ALA A 162 24.46 0.88 -12.95
C ALA A 162 24.70 0.81 -11.44
N ALA A 163 24.47 -0.36 -10.83
CA ALA A 163 24.73 -0.58 -9.42
C ALA A 163 26.14 -0.08 -9.11
N THR A 164 26.26 0.88 -8.19
CA THR A 164 27.56 1.34 -7.71
C THR A 164 28.29 0.13 -7.15
N PRO A 165 29.53 -0.14 -7.56
CA PRO A 165 30.31 -1.22 -6.97
C PRO A 165 30.42 -0.96 -5.48
N ASN A 166 30.13 -1.97 -4.68
CA ASN A 166 30.27 -1.96 -3.23
C ASN A 166 31.60 -1.33 -2.84
N ILE A 167 31.57 -0.10 -2.33
CA ILE A 167 32.69 0.46 -1.59
C ILE A 167 32.54 -0.11 -0.19
N THR A 168 33.11 -1.30 0.03
CA THR A 168 33.39 -1.78 1.37
C THR A 168 34.44 -0.87 2.03
N PRO A 169 34.32 -0.62 3.35
CA PRO A 169 35.18 0.31 4.09
C PRO A 169 36.65 -0.13 4.13
#